data_AF-A0A958FJ04-F1
#
_entry.id   AF-A0A958FJ04-F1
#
_cell.length_a   1.000
_cell.length_b   1.000
_cell.length_c   1.000
_cell.angle_alpha   90.00
_cell.angle_beta   90.00
_cell.angle_gamma   90.00
#
_symmetry.space_group_name_H-M   'P 1'
#
loop_
_entity.id
_entity.type
_entity.pdbx_description
1 polymer ?
#
loop_
_entity_poly.entity_id
_entity_poly.type
_entity_poly.pdbx_seq_one_letter_code
_entity_poly.pdbx_strand_id
1 'polypeptide(L)'
;DAVLKLRFEVFNLELGEGLDSSFATMRDEDEFDAQCHHLLIREKPGGAVIATYRMQTREMAQAARGFYSQGEFDLGALPEAVL
;
A
#
# COMPACT_ATOMS: atom_id res chain seq x y z
N ASP A 1 7.06 8.71 3.77
CA ASP A 1 6.38 9.64 4.71
C ASP A 1 5.03 10.11 4.17
N ALA A 2 5.00 10.97 3.15
CA ALA A 2 3.75 11.53 2.60
C ALA A 2 2.69 10.48 2.20
N VAL A 3 3.11 9.36 1.62
CA VAL A 3 2.24 8.23 1.27
C VAL A 3 1.46 7.69 2.48
N LEU A 4 2.17 7.42 3.57
CA LEU A 4 1.62 6.75 4.76
C LEU A 4 0.72 7.70 5.55
N LYS A 5 1.01 9.00 5.51
CA LYS A 5 0.12 10.05 6.06
C LYS A 5 -1.16 10.19 5.25
N LEU A 6 -1.07 10.24 3.92
CA LEU A 6 -2.27 10.32 3.07
C LEU A 6 -3.16 9.09 3.26
N ARG A 7 -2.57 7.89 3.35
CA ARG A 7 -3.32 6.67 3.67
C ARG A 7 -3.96 6.72 5.06
N PHE A 8 -3.28 7.29 6.06
CA PHE A 8 -3.87 7.50 7.38
C PHE A 8 -5.11 8.39 7.31
N GLU A 9 -5.01 9.54 6.63
CA GLU A 9 -6.14 10.45 6.43
C GLU A 9 -7.33 9.72 5.79
N VAL A 10 -7.09 8.96 4.72
CA VAL A 10 -8.16 8.24 4.01
C VAL A 10 -8.71 7.05 4.83
N PHE A 11 -7.87 6.09 5.21
CA PHE A 11 -8.36 4.85 5.82
C PHE A 11 -8.79 5.03 7.28
N ASN A 12 -8.07 5.83 8.07
CA ASN A 12 -8.33 5.95 9.50
C ASN A 12 -9.33 7.09 9.80
N LEU A 13 -9.20 8.25 9.12
CA LEU A 13 -10.04 9.40 9.45
C LEU A 13 -11.31 9.48 8.59
N GLU A 14 -11.21 9.27 7.28
CA GLU A 14 -12.37 9.37 6.38
C GLU A 14 -13.22 8.11 6.37
N LEU A 15 -12.60 6.94 6.22
CA LEU A 15 -13.30 5.66 6.08
C LEU A 15 -13.54 4.95 7.43
N GLY A 16 -12.69 5.17 8.41
CA GLY A 16 -12.77 4.47 9.71
C GLY A 16 -12.43 2.98 9.64
N GLU A 17 -11.71 2.55 8.60
CA GLU A 17 -11.32 1.17 8.31
C GLU A 17 -9.81 0.92 8.50
N GLY A 18 -9.09 1.91 9.03
CA GLY A 18 -7.65 1.81 9.31
C GLY A 18 -7.33 1.10 10.63
N LEU A 19 -6.04 1.02 10.95
CA LEU A 19 -5.55 0.35 12.16
C LEU A 19 -5.53 1.30 13.36
N ASP A 20 -6.06 0.89 14.52
CA ASP A 20 -5.98 1.69 15.77
C ASP A 20 -4.53 2.09 16.13
N SER A 21 -3.57 1.24 15.82
CA SER A 21 -2.14 1.51 16.04
C SER A 21 -1.61 2.68 15.23
N SER A 22 -2.23 3.00 14.09
CA SER A 22 -1.84 4.11 13.22
C SER A 22 -2.03 5.46 13.87
N PHE A 23 -2.91 5.61 14.87
CA PHE A 23 -3.08 6.85 15.61
C PHE A 23 -1.85 7.23 16.45
N ALA A 24 -1.01 6.27 16.83
CA ALA A 24 0.22 6.55 17.58
C ALA A 24 1.29 7.26 16.73
N THR A 25 1.28 7.02 15.42
CA THR A 25 2.29 7.54 14.48
C THR A 25 1.72 8.52 13.46
N MET A 26 0.39 8.60 13.35
CA MET A 26 -0.35 9.27 12.27
C MET A 26 0.07 8.74 10.89
N ARG A 27 0.25 7.42 10.79
CA ARG A 27 0.66 6.71 9.57
C ARG A 27 -0.11 5.40 9.45
N ASP A 28 -0.66 5.17 8.28
CA ASP A 28 -1.18 3.87 7.89
C ASP A 28 -0.05 3.10 7.21
N GLU A 29 0.54 2.15 7.94
CA GLU A 29 1.74 1.41 7.56
C GLU A 29 1.63 -0.06 8.00
N ASP A 30 1.90 -0.98 7.08
CA ASP A 30 1.88 -2.43 7.28
C ASP A 30 3.21 -3.10 6.88
N GLU A 31 3.31 -4.42 7.05
CA GLU A 31 4.53 -5.16 6.74
C GLU A 31 4.86 -5.27 5.24
N PHE A 32 3.92 -4.92 4.35
CA PHE A 32 4.11 -4.93 2.89
C PHE A 32 4.66 -3.61 2.37
N ASP A 33 4.60 -2.53 3.16
CA ASP A 33 5.03 -1.21 2.72
C ASP A 33 6.52 -1.11 2.44
N ALA A 34 7.35 -1.90 3.14
CA ALA A 34 8.79 -1.95 2.90
C ALA A 34 9.17 -2.67 1.58
N GLN A 35 8.33 -3.58 1.09
CA GLN A 35 8.60 -4.35 -0.14
C GLN A 35 7.92 -3.79 -1.38
N CYS A 36 6.89 -2.95 -1.24
CA CYS A 36 6.18 -2.35 -2.36
C CYS A 36 6.86 -1.05 -2.84
N HIS A 37 6.78 -0.80 -4.15
CA HIS A 37 6.90 0.55 -4.66
C HIS A 37 5.65 1.36 -4.30
N HIS A 38 5.86 2.65 -4.05
CA HIS A 38 4.80 3.60 -3.76
C HIS A 38 4.74 4.65 -4.87
N LEU A 39 3.65 4.65 -5.62
CA LEU A 39 3.38 5.63 -6.65
C LEU A 39 2.64 6.80 -6.03
N LEU A 40 3.26 7.97 -6.03
CA LEU A 40 2.71 9.20 -5.48
C LEU A 40 2.16 10.09 -6.59
N ILE A 41 0.90 10.48 -6.51
CA ILE A 41 0.28 11.39 -7.47
C ILE A 41 0.22 12.78 -6.85
N ARG A 42 0.75 13.75 -7.58
CA ARG A 42 0.70 15.16 -7.21
C ARG A 42 -0.09 15.94 -8.24
N GLU A 43 -0.96 16.83 -7.77
CA GLU A 43 -1.55 17.81 -8.67
C GLU A 43 -0.48 18.78 -9.20
N LYS A 44 -0.64 19.21 -10.45
CA LYS A 44 0.33 20.12 -11.09
C LYS A 44 0.33 21.51 -10.43
N PRO A 45 -0.82 22.14 -10.14
CA PRO A 45 -0.85 23.35 -9.33
C PRO A 45 -0.46 23.00 -7.89
N GLY A 46 0.40 23.78 -7.24
CA GLY A 46 0.70 23.61 -5.81
C GLY A 46 1.51 22.38 -5.40
N GLY A 47 1.52 21.30 -6.19
CA GLY A 47 2.31 20.10 -5.92
C GLY A 47 1.79 19.24 -4.76
N ALA A 48 0.55 19.47 -4.32
CA ALA A 48 -0.08 18.70 -3.26
C ALA A 48 -0.19 17.23 -3.64
N VAL A 49 0.01 16.34 -2.67
CA VAL A 49 -0.22 14.91 -2.87
C VAL A 49 -1.71 14.66 -2.81
N ILE A 50 -2.28 14.06 -3.85
CA ILE A 50 -3.73 13.85 -3.96
C ILE A 50 -4.12 12.37 -4.02
N ALA A 51 -3.17 11.48 -4.31
CA ALA A 51 -3.41 10.06 -4.33
C ALA A 51 -2.10 9.28 -4.19
N THR A 52 -2.23 8.01 -3.83
CA THR A 52 -1.12 7.07 -3.77
C THR A 52 -1.58 5.67 -4.15
N TYR A 53 -0.69 4.89 -4.75
CA TYR A 53 -0.88 3.46 -5.01
C TYR A 53 0.34 2.67 -4.54
N ARG A 54 0.11 1.42 -4.11
CA ARG A 54 1.18 0.44 -4.01
C ARG A 54 1.30 -0.32 -5.32
N MET A 55 2.54 -0.61 -5.69
CA MET A 55 2.88 -1.44 -6.84
C MET A 55 3.89 -2.48 -6.38
N GLN A 56 3.62 -3.73 -6.73
CA GLN A 56 4.45 -4.87 -6.38
C GLN A 56 4.75 -5.67 -7.63
N THR A 57 6.01 -6.03 -7.84
CA THR A 57 6.39 -6.98 -8.89
C THR A 57 6.55 -8.38 -8.30
N ARG A 58 6.60 -9.39 -9.17
CA ARG A 58 6.85 -10.77 -8.78
C ARG A 58 8.18 -10.93 -8.05
N GLU A 59 9.23 -10.28 -8.52
CA GLU A 59 10.56 -10.35 -7.92
C GLU A 59 10.54 -9.81 -6.49
N MET A 60 9.78 -8.73 -6.24
CA MET A 60 9.58 -8.18 -4.90
C MET A 60 8.83 -9.15 -3.99
N ALA A 61 7.76 -9.78 -4.50
CA ALA A 61 7.02 -10.79 -3.78
C ALA A 61 7.92 -11.98 -3.39
N GLN A 62 8.68 -12.51 -4.34
CA GLN A 62 9.60 -13.65 -4.13
C GLN A 62 10.74 -13.32 -3.17
N ALA A 63 11.24 -12.09 -3.17
CA ALA A 63 12.35 -11.67 -2.31
C ALA A 63 11.95 -11.38 -0.85
N ALA A 64 10.64 -11.34 -0.54
CA ALA A 64 10.14 -10.94 0.76
C ALA A 64 8.93 -11.79 1.20
N ARG A 65 7.76 -11.18 1.45
CA ARG A 65 6.61 -11.83 2.11
C ARG A 65 5.60 -12.45 1.15
N GLY A 66 5.97 -12.68 -0.11
CA GLY A 66 5.02 -13.08 -1.15
C GLY A 66 4.17 -11.90 -1.63
N PHE A 67 3.14 -12.22 -2.42
CA PHE A 67 2.20 -11.21 -2.91
C PHE A 67 1.27 -10.78 -1.77
N TYR A 68 1.03 -9.47 -1.65
CA TYR A 68 0.00 -8.98 -0.73
C TYR A 68 -1.36 -9.67 -0.99
N SER A 69 -1.71 -9.83 -2.25
CA SER A 69 -2.97 -10.47 -2.67
C SER A 69 -3.11 -11.93 -2.24
N GLN A 70 -2.02 -12.64 -1.87
CA GLN A 70 -2.14 -14.00 -1.31
C GLN A 70 -2.76 -14.01 0.10
N GLY A 71 -2.73 -12.88 0.81
CA GLY A 71 -3.44 -12.74 2.09
C GLY A 71 -4.96 -12.63 1.91
N GLU A 72 -5.41 -12.15 0.75
CA GLU A 72 -6.82 -11.88 0.46
C GLU A 72 -7.46 -12.93 -0.47
N PHE A 73 -6.65 -13.59 -1.30
CA PHE A 73 -7.10 -14.48 -2.38
C PHE A 73 -6.20 -15.71 -2.50
N ASP A 74 -6.78 -16.84 -2.92
CA ASP A 74 -6.00 -18.01 -3.34
C ASP A 74 -5.47 -17.80 -4.76
N LEU A 75 -4.15 -17.67 -4.88
CA LEU A 75 -3.47 -17.50 -6.17
C LEU A 75 -3.01 -18.81 -6.81
N GLY A 76 -3.18 -19.96 -6.15
CA GLY A 76 -2.63 -21.25 -6.59
C GLY A 76 -3.17 -21.74 -7.94
N ALA A 77 -4.35 -21.26 -8.34
CA ALA A 77 -4.96 -21.58 -9.64
C ALA A 77 -4.47 -20.66 -10.78
N LEU A 78 -3.74 -19.59 -10.48
CA LEU A 78 -3.22 -18.68 -11.51
C LEU A 78 -2.00 -19.30 -12.21
N PRO A 79 -1.90 -19.19 -13.54
CA PRO A 79 -0.73 -19.68 -14.25
C PRO A 79 0.50 -18.81 -13.94
N GLU A 80 1.68 -19.42 -13.94
CA GLU A 80 2.96 -18.75 -13.62
C GLU A 80 3.31 -17.57 -14.55
N ALA A 81 2.66 -17.46 -15.72
CA ALA A 81 2.84 -16.32 -16.62
C ALA A 81 2.06 -15.06 -16.19
N VAL A 82 1.11 -15.22 -15.27
CA VAL A 82 0.28 -14.14 -14.71
C VAL A 82 0.81 -13.69 -13.34
N LEU A 83 1.44 -14.62 -12.60
CA LEU A 83 2.20 -14.34 -11.38
C LEU A 83 3.55 -13.72 -11.73
#